data_AF-A0A1F8QJL6-F1
#
_entry.id   AF-A0A1F8QJL6-F1
#
_cell.length_a   1.000
_cell.length_b   1.000
_cell.length_c   1.000
_cell.angle_alpha   90.00
_cell.angle_beta   90.00
_cell.angle_gamma   90.00
#
_symmetry.space_group_name_H-M   'P 1'
#
loop_
_entity.id
_entity.type
_entity.pdbx_description
1 polymer ?
#
loop_
_entity_poly.entity_id
_entity_poly.type
_entity_poly.pdbx_seq_one_letter_code
_entity_poly.pdbx_strand_id
1 'polypeptide(L)'
;MKKYSYQGAQLLKKVVSQLAGCIGILFFSVFALFLLAAIPSLEMSKSTPILNDPGVTLFCFAGWFLFIAWIIGSIFINFLPNIWINEDGLQISVFIFFRVRILWGELVDIGAGTPPKDCVLVRTQKITLFHRLYGWLYSRTFYPSFLIGNNISDRDGLVNEIKRRIN
;
A
#
# COMPACT_ATOMS: atom_id res chain seq x y z
N MET A 1 7.33 -22.89 -8.65
CA MET A 1 7.03 -21.71 -7.80
C MET A 1 5.78 -22.02 -6.98
N LYS A 2 5.89 -22.04 -5.65
CA LYS A 2 4.76 -22.37 -4.76
C LYS A 2 3.98 -21.10 -4.45
N LYS A 3 2.67 -21.10 -4.67
CA LYS A 3 1.77 -19.95 -4.43
C LYS A 3 1.07 -20.10 -3.09
N TYR A 4 1.02 -19.01 -2.34
CA TYR A 4 0.33 -18.86 -1.08
C TYR A 4 -0.76 -17.79 -1.25
N SER A 5 -2.01 -18.16 -1.00
CA SER A 5 -3.16 -17.28 -1.18
C SER A 5 -4.16 -17.39 -0.04
N TYR A 6 -4.87 -16.29 0.21
CA TYR A 6 -5.89 -16.24 1.25
C TYR A 6 -7.13 -17.04 0.88
N GLN A 7 -7.78 -17.60 1.89
CA GLN A 7 -9.00 -18.40 1.76
C GLN A 7 -10.11 -17.87 2.69
N GLY A 8 -11.36 -18.23 2.41
CA GLY A 8 -12.53 -17.91 3.23
C GLY A 8 -12.69 -16.40 3.52
N ALA A 9 -12.93 -16.06 4.79
CA ALA A 9 -13.16 -14.68 5.22
C ALA A 9 -12.00 -13.72 4.93
N GLN A 10 -10.74 -14.19 4.94
CA GLN A 10 -9.59 -13.33 4.62
C GLN A 10 -9.47 -13.05 3.13
N LEU A 11 -9.93 -13.96 2.26
CA LEU A 11 -10.04 -13.69 0.83
C LEU A 11 -11.07 -12.60 0.58
N LEU A 12 -12.23 -12.68 1.24
CA LEU A 12 -13.25 -11.62 1.16
C LEU A 12 -12.71 -10.29 1.69
N LYS A 13 -12.06 -10.29 2.87
CA LYS A 13 -11.44 -9.09 3.45
C LYS A 13 -10.42 -8.47 2.50
N LYS A 14 -9.58 -9.28 1.85
CA LYS A 14 -8.63 -8.83 0.84
C LYS A 14 -9.34 -8.16 -0.32
N VAL A 15 -10.33 -8.83 -0.93
CA VAL A 15 -11.06 -8.29 -2.09
C VAL A 15 -11.79 -7.01 -1.72
N VAL A 16 -12.49 -6.97 -0.58
CA VAL A 16 -13.17 -5.76 -0.08
C VAL A 16 -12.18 -4.62 0.14
N SER A 17 -11.03 -4.89 0.76
CA SER A 17 -10.00 -3.87 0.97
C SER A 17 -9.46 -3.33 -0.36
N GLN A 18 -9.20 -4.22 -1.33
CA GLN A 18 -8.74 -3.83 -2.66
C GLN A 18 -9.77 -3.00 -3.41
N LEU A 19 -11.03 -3.41 -3.40
CA LEU A 19 -12.13 -2.66 -4.00
C LEU A 19 -12.32 -1.30 -3.32
N ALA A 20 -12.31 -1.25 -1.99
CA ALA A 20 -12.43 0.00 -1.24
C ALA A 20 -11.29 0.97 -1.57
N GLY A 21 -10.05 0.47 -1.65
CA GLY A 21 -8.90 1.28 -2.05
C GLY A 21 -9.01 1.81 -3.49
N CYS A 22 -9.44 0.97 -4.45
CA CYS A 22 -9.66 1.39 -5.83
C CYS A 22 -10.79 2.42 -5.96
N ILE A 23 -11.94 2.17 -5.31
CA ILE A 23 -13.09 3.08 -5.31
C ILE A 23 -12.70 4.41 -4.68
N GLY A 24 -11.98 4.39 -3.56
CA GLY A 24 -11.49 5.59 -2.90
C GLY A 24 -10.59 6.43 -3.81
N ILE A 25 -9.56 5.81 -4.41
CA ILE A 25 -8.67 6.50 -5.36
C ILE A 25 -9.47 7.08 -6.53
N LEU A 26 -10.37 6.30 -7.14
CA LEU A 26 -11.17 6.75 -8.28
C LEU A 26 -12.06 7.94 -7.90
N PHE A 27 -12.84 7.81 -6.83
CA PHE A 27 -13.77 8.84 -6.37
C PHE A 27 -13.04 10.15 -6.08
N PHE A 28 -11.98 10.11 -5.28
CA PHE A 28 -11.22 11.32 -4.94
C PHE A 28 -10.43 11.89 -6.12
N SER A 29 -10.02 11.05 -7.08
CA SER A 29 -9.41 11.55 -8.31
C SER A 29 -10.40 12.30 -9.18
N VAL A 30 -11.61 11.75 -9.36
CA VAL A 30 -12.70 12.44 -10.09
C VAL A 30 -13.11 13.72 -9.38
N PHE A 31 -13.24 13.69 -8.06
CA PHE A 31 -13.58 14.87 -7.27
C PHE A 31 -12.51 15.96 -7.38
N ALA A 32 -11.22 15.60 -7.28
CA ALA A 32 -10.14 16.56 -7.44
C ALA A 32 -10.10 17.16 -8.86
N LEU A 33 -10.34 16.37 -9.91
CA LEU A 33 -10.47 16.88 -11.26
C LEU A 33 -11.64 17.86 -11.41
N PHE A 34 -12.77 17.58 -10.76
CA PHE A 34 -13.90 18.50 -10.72
C PHE A 34 -13.53 19.83 -10.04
N LEU A 35 -12.81 19.80 -8.91
CA LEU A 35 -12.32 21.02 -8.26
C LEU A 35 -11.36 21.80 -9.16
N LEU A 36 -10.42 21.12 -9.82
CA LEU A 36 -9.49 21.76 -10.74
C LEU A 36 -10.22 22.38 -11.95
N ALA A 37 -11.27 21.72 -12.45
CA ALA A 37 -12.09 22.24 -13.54
C ALA A 37 -12.90 23.48 -13.16
N ALA A 38 -13.15 23.73 -11.86
CA ALA A 38 -13.82 24.93 -11.37
C ALA A 38 -12.88 26.15 -11.25
N ILE A 39 -11.54 25.96 -11.27
CA ILE A 39 -10.57 27.06 -11.15
C ILE A 39 -10.79 28.18 -12.17
N PRO A 40 -10.99 27.91 -13.48
CA PRO A 40 -11.20 28.98 -14.48
C PRO A 40 -12.47 29.82 -14.25
N SER A 41 -13.42 29.33 -13.45
CA SER A 41 -14.67 30.05 -13.14
C SER A 41 -14.53 31.05 -11.99
N LEU A 42 -13.38 31.05 -11.30
CA LEU A 42 -13.08 31.99 -10.24
C LEU A 42 -12.51 33.27 -10.86
N GLU A 43 -13.19 34.40 -10.65
CA GLU A 43 -12.69 35.71 -11.11
C GLU A 43 -11.33 36.00 -10.45
N MET A 44 -10.27 35.99 -11.24
CA MET A 44 -8.94 36.37 -10.78
C MET A 44 -8.81 37.89 -10.79
N SER A 45 -8.77 38.51 -9.62
CA SER A 45 -8.39 39.91 -9.52
C SER A 45 -6.89 40.03 -9.80
N LYS A 46 -6.49 40.84 -10.78
CA LYS A 46 -5.07 41.05 -11.14
C LYS A 46 -4.23 41.64 -10.00
N SER A 47 -4.86 42.13 -8.92
CA SER A 47 -4.19 42.75 -7.77
C SER A 47 -4.16 41.90 -6.51
N THR A 48 -4.72 40.67 -6.51
CA THR A 48 -4.63 39.79 -5.33
C THR A 48 -3.24 39.14 -5.24
N PRO A 49 -2.58 39.19 -4.07
CA PRO A 49 -1.38 38.40 -3.81
C PRO A 49 -1.63 36.91 -4.07
N ILE A 50 -0.65 36.18 -4.60
CA ILE A 50 -0.77 34.74 -4.96
C ILE A 50 -1.30 33.89 -3.80
N LEU A 51 -0.90 34.18 -2.56
CA LEU A 51 -1.36 33.45 -1.37
C LEU A 51 -2.83 33.67 -1.03
N ASN A 52 -3.43 34.75 -1.54
CA ASN A 52 -4.84 35.07 -1.35
C ASN A 52 -5.68 34.73 -2.59
N ASP A 53 -5.08 34.07 -3.58
CA ASP A 53 -5.77 33.65 -4.79
C ASP A 53 -6.63 32.40 -4.50
N PRO A 54 -7.97 32.48 -4.70
CA PRO A 54 -8.86 31.35 -4.45
C PRO A 54 -8.55 30.15 -5.37
N GLY A 55 -8.01 30.38 -6.57
CA GLY A 55 -7.59 29.33 -7.49
C GLY A 55 -6.39 28.53 -6.98
N VAL A 56 -5.40 29.20 -6.35
CA VAL A 56 -4.26 28.54 -5.70
C VAL A 56 -4.74 27.69 -4.53
N THR A 57 -5.65 28.21 -3.71
CA THR A 57 -6.25 27.47 -2.59
C THR A 57 -6.94 26.21 -3.09
N LEU A 58 -7.76 26.31 -4.14
CA LEU A 58 -8.48 25.18 -4.72
C LEU A 58 -7.53 24.14 -5.35
N PHE A 59 -6.47 24.61 -6.02
CA PHE A 59 -5.42 23.74 -6.56
C PHE A 59 -4.71 22.95 -5.46
N CYS A 60 -4.27 23.63 -4.39
CA CYS A 60 -3.61 22.98 -3.26
C CYS A 60 -4.55 21.97 -2.58
N PHE A 61 -5.82 22.33 -2.39
CA PHE A 61 -6.82 21.44 -1.82
C PHE A 61 -7.03 20.18 -2.67
N ALA A 62 -7.21 20.33 -3.99
CA ALA A 62 -7.32 19.21 -4.92
C ALA A 62 -6.07 18.32 -4.91
N GLY A 63 -4.87 18.92 -4.90
CA GLY A 63 -3.59 18.22 -4.82
C GLY A 63 -3.44 17.39 -3.53
N TRP A 64 -3.80 17.96 -2.39
CA TRP A 64 -3.78 17.24 -1.10
C TRP A 64 -4.78 16.09 -1.06
N PHE A 65 -5.99 16.31 -1.57
CA PHE A 65 -7.00 15.25 -1.64
C PHE A 65 -6.53 14.08 -2.50
N LEU A 66 -5.94 14.36 -3.67
CA LEU A 66 -5.31 13.33 -4.51
C LEU A 66 -4.22 12.59 -3.75
N PHE A 67 -3.28 13.32 -3.16
CA PHE A 67 -2.14 12.73 -2.46
C PHE A 67 -2.58 11.78 -1.33
N ILE A 68 -3.50 12.24 -0.48
CA ILE A 68 -4.02 11.45 0.64
C ILE A 68 -4.80 10.23 0.13
N ALA A 69 -5.67 10.40 -0.87
CA ALA A 69 -6.45 9.31 -1.43
C ALA A 69 -5.56 8.22 -2.05
N TRP A 70 -4.50 8.62 -2.75
CA TRP A 70 -3.52 7.68 -3.32
C TRP A 70 -2.73 6.96 -2.23
N ILE A 71 -2.30 7.65 -1.18
CA ILE A 71 -1.61 7.01 -0.03
C ILE A 71 -2.51 5.98 0.64
N ILE A 72 -3.70 6.40 1.07
CA ILE A 72 -4.62 5.54 1.81
C ILE A 72 -5.10 4.40 0.92
N GLY A 73 -5.54 4.70 -0.30
CA GLY A 73 -5.99 3.68 -1.25
C GLY A 73 -4.91 2.65 -1.57
N SER A 74 -3.65 3.08 -1.71
CA SER A 74 -2.51 2.18 -1.89
C SER A 74 -2.31 1.25 -0.68
N ILE A 75 -2.47 1.75 0.55
CA ILE A 75 -2.42 0.92 1.76
C ILE A 75 -3.53 -0.13 1.73
N PHE A 76 -4.75 0.22 1.31
CA PHE A 76 -5.87 -0.72 1.24
C PHE A 76 -5.67 -1.77 0.15
N ILE A 77 -5.18 -1.38 -1.02
CA ILE A 77 -4.93 -2.27 -2.16
C ILE A 77 -3.84 -3.31 -1.85
N ASN A 78 -2.81 -2.91 -1.09
CA ASN A 78 -1.64 -3.73 -0.80
C ASN A 78 -1.69 -4.45 0.57
N PHE A 79 -2.80 -4.36 1.32
CA PHE A 79 -2.88 -4.82 2.71
C PHE A 79 -2.61 -6.33 2.89
N LEU A 80 -3.09 -7.17 1.96
CA LEU A 80 -2.97 -8.64 2.02
C LEU A 80 -2.46 -9.20 0.68
N PRO A 81 -1.14 -9.10 0.41
CA PRO A 81 -0.58 -9.56 -0.86
C PRO A 81 -0.58 -11.10 -0.94
N ASN A 82 -0.86 -11.64 -2.14
CA ASN A 82 -0.52 -13.03 -2.40
C ASN A 82 1.00 -13.17 -2.44
N ILE A 83 1.50 -14.32 -2.03
CA ILE A 83 2.94 -14.58 -1.91
C ILE A 83 3.30 -15.79 -2.75
N TRP A 84 4.41 -15.71 -3.46
CA TRP A 84 4.99 -16.82 -4.19
C TRP A 84 6.40 -17.05 -3.73
N ILE A 85 6.80 -18.30 -3.55
CA ILE A 85 8.16 -18.68 -3.21
C ILE A 85 8.78 -19.47 -4.35
N ASN A 86 10.04 -19.17 -4.63
CA ASN A 86 10.93 -19.99 -5.44
C ASN A 86 12.32 -20.08 -4.80
N GLU A 87 13.29 -20.69 -5.48
CA GLU A 87 14.63 -20.88 -4.95
C GLU A 87 15.39 -19.57 -4.75
N ASP A 88 15.12 -18.56 -5.59
CA ASP A 88 15.84 -17.29 -5.57
C ASP A 88 15.26 -16.26 -4.58
N GLY A 89 13.99 -16.40 -4.19
CA GLY A 89 13.34 -15.45 -3.31
C GLY A 89 11.82 -15.57 -3.20
N LEU A 90 11.22 -14.44 -2.88
CA LEU A 90 9.79 -14.22 -2.77
C LEU A 90 9.30 -13.39 -3.95
N GLN A 91 8.04 -13.56 -4.33
CA GLN A 91 7.29 -12.55 -5.07
C GLN A 91 6.03 -12.21 -4.30
N ILE A 92 5.66 -10.94 -4.29
CA ILE A 92 4.41 -10.49 -3.68
C ILE A 92 3.55 -9.74 -4.69
N SER A 93 2.22 -9.84 -4.56
CA SER A 93 1.31 -9.08 -5.41
C SER A 93 1.24 -7.63 -4.94
N VAL A 94 1.46 -6.69 -5.85
CA VAL A 94 1.43 -5.24 -5.61
C VAL A 94 0.41 -4.61 -6.57
N PHE A 95 -0.39 -3.66 -6.10
CA PHE A 95 -1.42 -2.99 -6.90
C PHE A 95 -2.31 -3.96 -7.71
N ILE A 96 -2.75 -5.05 -7.06
CA ILE A 96 -3.62 -6.12 -7.61
C ILE A 96 -2.93 -7.01 -8.67
N PHE A 97 -2.38 -6.40 -9.73
CA PHE A 97 -1.91 -7.11 -10.93
C PHE A 97 -0.40 -7.27 -11.00
N PHE A 98 0.36 -6.35 -10.40
CA PHE A 98 1.81 -6.37 -10.47
C PHE A 98 2.39 -7.36 -9.48
N ARG A 99 3.58 -7.87 -9.79
CA ARG A 99 4.37 -8.71 -8.88
C ARG A 99 5.72 -8.08 -8.69
N VAL A 100 6.15 -7.98 -7.44
CA VAL A 100 7.50 -7.52 -7.10
C VAL A 100 8.28 -8.72 -6.59
N ARG A 101 9.46 -8.93 -7.16
CA ARG A 101 10.42 -9.95 -6.71
C ARG A 101 11.28 -9.37 -5.60
N ILE A 102 11.48 -10.15 -4.54
CA ILE A 102 12.31 -9.84 -3.37
C ILE A 102 13.27 -11.01 -3.22
N LEU A 103 14.57 -10.78 -3.39
CA LEU A 103 15.57 -11.83 -3.23
C LEU A 103 15.72 -12.21 -1.75
N TRP A 104 16.15 -13.44 -1.46
CA TRP A 104 16.35 -13.86 -0.06
C TRP A 104 17.30 -12.93 0.71
N GLY A 105 18.39 -12.48 0.08
CA GLY A 105 19.34 -11.53 0.68
C GLY A 105 18.80 -10.10 0.86
N GLU A 106 17.61 -9.78 0.33
CA GLU A 106 16.93 -8.50 0.55
C GLU A 106 15.92 -8.55 1.69
N LEU A 107 15.66 -9.72 2.28
CA LEU A 107 14.85 -9.83 3.49
C LEU A 107 15.68 -9.38 4.69
N VAL A 108 15.10 -8.52 5.51
CA VAL A 108 15.74 -8.01 6.72
C VAL A 108 15.35 -8.90 7.91
N ASP A 109 14.05 -9.14 8.08
CA ASP A 109 13.52 -10.04 9.11
C ASP A 109 12.03 -10.36 8.90
N ILE A 110 11.53 -11.24 9.76
CA ILE A 110 10.14 -11.62 9.87
C ILE A 110 9.71 -11.63 11.34
N GLY A 111 8.58 -10.99 11.64
CA GLY A 111 7.98 -10.97 12.98
C GLY A 111 8.43 -9.83 13.88
N ALA A 112 9.16 -8.83 13.37
CA ALA A 112 9.48 -7.63 14.12
C ALA A 112 8.30 -6.65 14.20
N GLY A 113 8.23 -5.87 15.29
CA GLY A 113 7.24 -4.80 15.49
C GLY A 113 5.90 -5.27 16.08
N THR A 114 4.87 -4.45 15.90
CA THR A 114 3.50 -4.62 16.40
C THR A 114 2.50 -4.60 15.24
N PRO A 115 2.48 -5.65 14.39
CA PRO A 115 1.48 -5.75 13.31
C PRO A 115 0.06 -5.91 13.88
N PRO A 116 -0.99 -5.75 13.05
CA PRO A 116 -2.36 -6.07 13.45
C PRO A 116 -2.47 -7.51 13.96
N LYS A 117 -3.48 -7.76 14.81
CA LYS A 117 -3.73 -9.10 15.36
C LYS A 117 -3.73 -10.16 14.25
N ASP A 118 -3.08 -11.27 14.53
CA ASP A 118 -2.97 -12.43 13.65
C ASP A 118 -2.23 -12.19 12.31
N CYS A 119 -1.45 -11.12 12.23
CA CYS A 119 -0.57 -10.83 11.09
C CYS A 119 0.91 -10.95 11.48
N VAL A 120 1.77 -11.32 10.52
CA VAL A 120 3.22 -11.28 10.66
C VAL A 120 3.76 -10.21 9.72
N LEU A 121 4.57 -9.30 10.24
CA LEU A 121 5.27 -8.31 9.43
C LEU A 121 6.54 -8.93 8.84
N VAL A 122 6.75 -8.75 7.54
CA VAL A 122 8.02 -9.07 6.87
C VAL A 122 8.66 -7.77 6.43
N ARG A 123 9.92 -7.55 6.85
CA ARG A 123 10.71 -6.38 6.47
C ARG A 123 11.69 -6.74 5.37
N THR A 124 11.87 -5.83 4.44
CA THR A 124 12.73 -6.01 3.26
C THR A 124 13.52 -4.74 3.00
N GLN A 125 14.58 -4.83 2.20
CA GLN A 125 15.33 -3.67 1.76
C GLN A 125 14.57 -2.88 0.68
N LYS A 126 13.83 -3.56 -0.21
CA LYS A 126 13.20 -2.97 -1.41
C LYS A 126 11.88 -3.65 -1.77
N ILE A 127 10.82 -2.85 -1.95
CA ILE A 127 9.53 -3.25 -2.57
C ILE A 127 8.97 -2.08 -3.38
N THR A 128 8.19 -1.20 -2.75
CA THR A 128 7.74 0.09 -3.29
C THR A 128 7.71 1.13 -2.18
N LEU A 129 7.60 2.41 -2.53
CA LEU A 129 7.51 3.49 -1.54
C LEU A 129 6.32 3.33 -0.59
N PHE A 130 5.18 2.87 -1.10
CA PHE A 130 3.98 2.63 -0.29
C PHE A 130 4.18 1.54 0.77
N HIS A 131 5.05 0.56 0.52
CA HIS A 131 5.34 -0.48 1.50
C HIS A 131 6.15 0.03 2.70
N ARG A 132 6.82 1.18 2.58
CA ARG A 132 7.49 1.83 3.72
C ARG A 132 6.49 2.32 4.75
N LEU A 133 5.25 2.61 4.35
CA LEU A 133 4.19 3.01 5.27
C LEU A 133 3.85 1.88 6.25
N TYR A 134 3.85 0.62 5.80
CA TYR A 134 3.69 -0.52 6.72
C TYR A 134 4.86 -0.66 7.70
N GLY A 135 6.08 -0.45 7.23
CA GLY A 135 7.27 -0.42 8.09
C GLY A 135 7.15 0.64 9.18
N TRP A 136 6.68 1.84 8.80
CA TRP A 136 6.49 2.94 9.75
C TRP A 136 5.34 2.66 10.72
N LEU A 137 4.17 2.26 10.21
CA LEU A 137 2.96 1.99 11.00
C LEU A 137 3.15 0.85 12.01
N TYR A 138 3.85 -0.22 11.63
CA TYR A 138 3.90 -1.45 12.44
C TYR A 138 5.27 -1.74 13.06
N SER A 139 6.35 -1.09 12.65
CA SER A 139 7.68 -1.34 13.23
C SER A 139 8.49 -0.08 13.54
N ARG A 140 7.92 1.12 13.31
CA ARG A 140 8.63 2.40 13.45
C ARG A 140 9.96 2.46 12.66
N THR A 141 10.01 1.79 11.51
CA THR A 141 11.16 1.83 10.61
C THR A 141 10.77 2.28 9.21
N PHE A 142 11.72 2.78 8.42
CA PHE A 142 11.49 3.15 7.02
C PHE A 142 11.78 2.01 6.03
N TYR A 143 12.03 0.80 6.52
CA TYR A 143 12.16 -0.37 5.67
C TYR A 143 10.80 -0.68 5.02
N PRO A 144 10.77 -0.98 3.71
CA PRO A 144 9.58 -1.51 3.06
C PRO A 144 9.14 -2.82 3.72
N SER A 145 7.86 -2.92 4.05
CA SER A 145 7.31 -4.09 4.73
C SER A 145 5.97 -4.52 4.13
N PHE A 146 5.61 -5.79 4.33
CA PHE A 146 4.28 -6.31 4.01
C PHE A 146 3.78 -7.23 5.11
N LEU A 147 2.47 -7.47 5.14
CA LEU A 147 1.83 -8.32 6.15
C LEU A 147 1.47 -9.70 5.58
N ILE A 148 1.70 -10.74 6.38
CA ILE A 148 1.19 -12.09 6.16
C ILE A 148 0.06 -12.33 7.16
N GLY A 149 -1.19 -12.41 6.68
CA GLY A 149 -2.36 -12.65 7.53
C GLY A 149 -2.53 -14.13 7.90
N ASN A 150 -3.35 -14.42 8.92
CA ASN A 150 -3.53 -15.77 9.47
C ASN A 150 -4.06 -16.83 8.50
N ASN A 151 -5.03 -16.51 7.64
CA ASN A 151 -5.65 -17.51 6.76
C ASN A 151 -5.07 -17.49 5.33
N ILE A 152 -3.76 -17.25 5.22
CA ILE A 152 -3.04 -17.60 4.00
C ILE A 152 -2.80 -19.12 3.99
N SER A 153 -2.99 -19.77 2.84
CA SER A 153 -2.79 -21.22 2.69
C SER A 153 -1.40 -21.64 3.17
N ASP A 154 -1.27 -22.68 4.00
CA ASP A 154 0.02 -23.14 4.54
C ASP A 154 0.86 -22.01 5.18
N ARG A 155 0.22 -21.18 6.02
CA ARG A 155 0.86 -20.04 6.68
C ARG A 155 2.11 -20.42 7.46
N ASP A 156 2.03 -21.47 8.27
CA ASP A 156 3.14 -21.83 9.14
C ASP A 156 4.32 -22.37 8.31
N GLY A 157 4.05 -23.15 7.25
CA GLY A 157 5.05 -23.54 6.27
C GLY A 157 5.69 -22.33 5.57
N LEU A 158 4.89 -21.33 5.19
CA LEU A 158 5.38 -20.06 4.62
C LEU A 158 6.31 -19.31 5.58
N VAL A 159 5.85 -19.07 6.80
CA VAL A 159 6.60 -18.32 7.82
C VAL A 159 7.89 -19.05 8.19
N ASN A 160 7.83 -20.37 8.34
CA ASN A 160 9.00 -21.18 8.66
C ASN A 160 10.01 -21.21 7.51
N GLU A 161 9.55 -21.28 6.25
CA GLU A 161 10.45 -21.21 5.10
C GLU A 161 11.14 -19.84 5.01
N ILE A 162 10.42 -18.74 5.27
CA ILE A 162 11.03 -17.40 5.32
C ILE A 162 12.07 -17.31 6.44
N LYS A 163 11.74 -17.78 7.66
CA LYS A 163 12.69 -17.80 8.79
C LYS A 163 13.95 -18.61 8.48
N ARG A 164 13.79 -19.78 7.86
CA ARG A 164 14.90 -20.68 7.49
C ARG A 164 15.85 -20.09 6.45
N ARG A 165 15.36 -19.18 5.60
CA ARG A 165 16.15 -18.56 4.52
C ARG A 165 16.82 -17.25 4.93
N ILE A 166 16.36 -16.63 6.01
CA ILE A 166 16.94 -15.40 6.59
C ILE A 166 18.09 -15.73 7.56
N ASN A 167 17.96 -16.85 8.30
CA ASN A 167 19.00 -17.37 9.20
C ASN A 167 20.01 -18.24 8.44
#